data_AF-A0A1M3QNX5-F1
#
_entry.id   AF-A0A1M3QNX5-F1
#
_cell.length_a   1.000
_cell.length_b   1.000
_cell.length_c   1.000
_cell.angle_alpha   90.00
_cell.angle_beta   90.00
_cell.angle_gamma   90.00
#
_symmetry.space_group_name_H-M   'P 1'
#
loop_
_entity.id
_entity.type
_entity.pdbx_description
1 polymer ?
#
loop_
_entity_poly.entity_id
_entity_poly.type
_entity_poly.pdbx_seq_one_letter_code
_entity_poly.pdbx_strand_id
1 'polypeptide(L)'
;MPLSRTDTDPAIGDTTDLDGGLDAIARNAGYADGLEYAGFWVRLGAVLIDTILLLFVTMPLLIWVYGWSYVSDDRLIHGPAEIWISWVAPAVATVLFWRFWQATPGKAMLSLRVVDADTGKTLSVGQAAARYLCYILSMLPLGLGFIWVAFDRRKQGWHDKIAQTVVVRARDRGPERVRFGERSSPDAGYAAGRARLRGSHMGWIVAAAVLVVGLLLVAAWAIALPEVRMVPWRTVGLLTEYRSMQIPVHQPYPPGTVCYGGYLEHVDVRARTSYQVADDHGRRVPCLP
;
A
#
# COMPACT_ATOMS: atom_id res chain seq x y z
N MET A 1 44.60 -24.11 34.90
CA MET A 1 44.35 -24.52 33.50
C MET A 1 43.29 -25.59 33.53
N PRO A 2 42.09 -25.36 32.96
CA PRO A 2 41.33 -26.50 32.46
C PRO A 2 40.74 -26.25 31.06
N LEU A 3 41.15 -27.16 30.18
CA LEU A 3 40.36 -27.87 29.16
C LEU A 3 39.59 -27.05 28.13
N SER A 4 40.24 -26.89 26.98
CA SER A 4 39.58 -26.69 25.68
C SER A 4 38.67 -27.88 25.36
N ARG A 5 37.43 -27.58 24.99
CA ARG A 5 36.52 -28.53 24.35
C ARG A 5 35.53 -27.77 23.49
N THR A 6 35.70 -27.84 22.19
CA THR A 6 34.60 -28.15 21.26
C THR A 6 35.19 -28.79 20.03
N ASP A 7 34.83 -30.06 19.87
CA ASP A 7 34.98 -30.86 18.67
C ASP A 7 34.47 -30.09 17.45
N THR A 8 35.34 -29.90 16.46
CA THR A 8 34.92 -29.53 15.10
C THR A 8 34.55 -30.80 14.37
N ASP A 9 33.24 -31.01 14.20
CA ASP A 9 32.66 -32.05 13.35
C ASP A 9 32.99 -31.74 11.87
N PRO A 10 33.67 -32.62 11.11
CA PRO A 10 34.16 -32.31 9.77
C PRO A 10 33.07 -32.34 8.66
N ALA A 11 31.79 -32.48 9.02
CA ALA A 11 30.69 -32.58 8.04
C ALA A 11 29.91 -31.26 7.78
N ILE A 12 30.25 -30.16 8.44
CA ILE A 12 29.63 -28.85 8.22
C ILE A 12 30.72 -27.86 7.84
N GLY A 13 30.81 -27.52 6.56
CA GLY A 13 31.73 -26.51 6.06
C GLY A 13 31.73 -25.26 6.95
N ASP A 14 32.93 -24.86 7.33
CA ASP A 14 33.28 -23.82 8.29
C ASP A 14 32.36 -22.59 8.17
N THR A 15 31.69 -22.25 9.27
CA THR A 15 30.75 -21.12 9.34
C THR A 15 31.47 -19.78 9.48
N THR A 16 32.77 -19.80 9.80
CA THR A 16 33.56 -18.58 10.01
C THR A 16 33.71 -17.74 8.74
N ASP A 17 33.73 -18.35 7.54
CA ASP A 17 33.78 -17.64 6.26
C ASP A 17 32.46 -16.91 5.93
N LEU A 18 31.32 -17.47 6.36
CA LEU A 18 29.99 -16.86 6.12
C LEU A 18 29.70 -15.71 7.08
N ASP A 19 30.17 -15.82 8.32
CA ASP A 19 30.02 -14.80 9.36
C ASP A 19 30.95 -13.60 9.09
N GLY A 20 32.19 -13.84 8.60
CA GLY A 20 33.13 -12.78 8.25
C GLY A 20 32.60 -11.83 7.16
N GLY A 21 31.84 -12.35 6.20
CA GLY A 21 31.14 -11.55 5.18
C GLY A 21 30.02 -10.68 5.76
N LEU A 22 29.23 -11.23 6.69
CA LEU A 22 28.18 -10.46 7.38
C LEU A 22 28.77 -9.36 8.27
N ASP A 23 29.89 -9.61 8.93
CA ASP A 23 30.60 -8.63 9.74
C ASP A 23 31.18 -7.50 8.89
N ALA A 24 31.71 -7.81 7.70
CA ALA A 24 32.14 -6.79 6.75
C ALA A 24 30.97 -5.93 6.26
N ILE A 25 29.82 -6.54 5.94
CA ILE A 25 28.59 -5.83 5.58
C ILE A 25 28.09 -4.98 6.77
N ALA A 26 28.14 -5.51 8.00
CA ALA A 26 27.73 -4.82 9.22
C ALA A 26 28.57 -3.55 9.43
N ARG A 27 29.89 -3.66 9.32
CA ARG A 27 30.81 -2.52 9.41
C ARG A 27 30.52 -1.45 8.35
N ASN A 28 30.31 -1.85 7.09
CA ASN A 28 30.01 -0.91 6.00
C ASN A 28 28.63 -0.25 6.15
N ALA A 29 27.66 -0.95 6.74
CA ALA A 29 26.31 -0.46 6.99
C ALA A 29 26.13 0.25 8.36
N GLY A 30 27.20 0.33 9.17
CA GLY A 30 27.20 1.04 10.46
C GLY A 30 26.59 0.27 11.64
N TYR A 31 26.56 -1.07 11.58
CA TYR A 31 26.07 -1.94 12.65
C TYR A 31 27.22 -2.50 13.49
N ALA A 32 27.21 -2.21 14.79
CA ALA A 32 28.23 -2.66 15.73
C ALA A 32 28.03 -4.11 16.21
N ASP A 33 26.79 -4.58 16.31
CA ASP A 33 26.41 -5.85 16.96
C ASP A 33 26.19 -7.03 15.97
N GLY A 34 26.75 -6.93 14.76
CA GLY A 34 26.65 -7.97 13.73
C GLY A 34 25.29 -8.02 13.01
N LEU A 35 25.28 -8.68 11.84
CA LEU A 35 24.10 -8.84 10.99
C LEU A 35 23.75 -10.32 10.83
N GLU A 36 22.47 -10.60 10.60
CA GLU A 36 21.99 -11.90 10.16
C GLU A 36 21.09 -11.77 8.93
N TYR A 37 21.04 -12.83 8.13
CA TYR A 37 20.18 -12.88 6.95
C TYR A 37 18.71 -12.96 7.34
N ALA A 38 17.87 -12.12 6.72
CA ALA A 38 16.43 -12.12 6.98
C ALA A 38 15.77 -13.33 6.30
N GLY A 39 15.15 -14.20 7.10
CA GLY A 39 14.42 -15.38 6.62
C GLY A 39 13.11 -15.06 5.89
N PHE A 40 12.50 -16.11 5.32
CA PHE A 40 11.28 -16.02 4.50
C PHE A 40 10.11 -15.33 5.21
N TRP A 41 9.74 -15.77 6.42
CA TRP A 41 8.54 -15.29 7.12
C TRP A 41 8.56 -13.80 7.44
N VAL A 42 9.72 -13.25 7.82
CA VAL A 42 9.85 -11.82 8.14
C VAL A 42 9.76 -10.98 6.87
N ARG A 43 10.24 -11.51 5.73
CA ARG A 43 10.04 -10.87 4.42
C ARG A 43 8.59 -10.94 3.97
N LEU A 44 7.92 -12.08 4.17
CA LEU A 44 6.49 -12.21 3.89
C LEU A 44 5.67 -11.22 4.72
N GLY A 45 5.95 -11.11 6.03
CA GLY A 45 5.33 -10.11 6.89
C GLY A 45 5.58 -8.68 6.43
N ALA A 46 6.80 -8.36 5.98
CA ALA A 46 7.10 -7.05 5.41
C ALA A 46 6.25 -6.75 4.16
N VAL A 47 6.10 -7.73 3.27
CA VAL A 47 5.28 -7.60 2.05
C VAL A 47 3.80 -7.43 2.40
N LEU A 48 3.28 -8.18 3.38
CA LEU A 48 1.88 -8.01 3.83
C LEU A 48 1.63 -6.61 4.38
N ILE A 49 2.56 -6.06 5.17
CA ILE A 49 2.47 -4.68 5.66
C ILE A 49 2.51 -3.68 4.49
N ASP A 50 3.45 -3.86 3.55
CA ASP A 50 3.55 -3.02 2.36
C ASP A 50 2.26 -3.07 1.51
N THR A 51 1.64 -4.24 1.36
CA THR A 51 0.36 -4.41 0.63
C THR A 51 -0.79 -3.70 1.33
N ILE A 52 -0.90 -3.82 2.65
CA ILE A 52 -1.93 -3.12 3.42
C ILE A 52 -1.73 -1.60 3.28
N LEU A 53 -0.50 -1.11 3.46
CA LEU A 53 -0.19 0.31 3.31
C LEU A 53 -0.53 0.82 1.90
N LEU A 54 -0.18 0.06 0.87
CA LEU A 54 -0.53 0.39 -0.51
C LEU A 54 -2.05 0.44 -0.68
N LEU A 55 -2.80 -0.54 -0.18
CA LEU A 55 -4.26 -0.55 -0.24
C LEU A 55 -4.88 0.70 0.40
N PHE A 56 -4.39 1.11 1.58
CA PHE A 56 -4.85 2.31 2.28
C PHE A 56 -4.56 3.60 1.51
N VAL A 57 -3.57 3.61 0.61
CA VAL A 57 -3.22 4.78 -0.20
C VAL A 57 -3.93 4.75 -1.55
N THR A 58 -3.94 3.60 -2.23
CA THR A 58 -4.45 3.50 -3.61
C THR A 58 -5.96 3.42 -3.67
N MET A 59 -6.63 2.70 -2.76
CA MET A 59 -8.10 2.58 -2.78
C MET A 59 -8.84 3.91 -2.67
N PRO A 60 -8.57 4.77 -1.66
CA PRO A 60 -9.24 6.07 -1.60
C PRO A 60 -8.90 6.95 -2.80
N LEU A 61 -7.67 6.85 -3.34
CA LEU A 61 -7.26 7.58 -4.54
C LEU A 61 -8.03 7.11 -5.79
N LEU A 62 -8.26 5.81 -5.94
CA LEU A 62 -9.03 5.24 -7.05
C LEU A 62 -10.52 5.57 -6.93
N ILE A 63 -11.09 5.50 -5.73
CA ILE A 63 -12.48 5.95 -5.46
C ILE A 63 -12.61 7.45 -5.74
N TRP A 64 -11.56 8.24 -5.48
CA TRP A 64 -11.56 9.67 -5.82
C TRP A 64 -11.57 9.92 -7.34
N VAL A 65 -10.79 9.17 -8.13
CA VAL A 65 -10.75 9.31 -9.59
C VAL A 65 -11.99 8.73 -10.27
N TYR A 66 -12.45 7.55 -9.84
CA TYR A 66 -13.43 6.73 -10.53
C TYR A 66 -14.79 6.62 -9.81
N GLY A 67 -14.92 7.21 -8.62
CA GLY A 67 -16.11 7.13 -7.79
C GLY A 67 -16.28 5.79 -7.07
N TRP A 68 -17.33 5.68 -6.26
CA TRP A 68 -17.70 4.45 -5.55
C TRP A 68 -18.03 3.29 -6.47
N SER A 69 -18.39 3.57 -7.73
CA SER A 69 -18.59 2.55 -8.77
C SER A 69 -17.36 1.70 -9.02
N TYR A 70 -16.14 2.20 -8.73
CA TYR A 70 -14.90 1.43 -8.85
C TYR A 70 -14.90 0.14 -8.04
N VAL A 71 -15.50 0.16 -6.84
CA VAL A 71 -15.51 -1.00 -5.94
C VAL A 71 -16.50 -2.08 -6.39
N SER A 72 -17.50 -1.69 -7.19
CA SER A 72 -18.61 -2.55 -7.63
C SER A 72 -18.54 -2.95 -9.10
N ASP A 73 -17.56 -2.44 -9.85
CA ASP A 73 -17.42 -2.67 -11.28
C ASP A 73 -16.36 -3.76 -11.52
N ASP A 74 -16.73 -4.79 -12.29
CA ASP A 74 -15.91 -6.00 -12.50
C ASP A 74 -14.86 -5.84 -13.61
N ARG A 75 -14.76 -4.64 -14.21
CA ARG A 75 -13.78 -4.37 -15.27
C ARG A 75 -12.35 -4.52 -14.74
N LEU A 76 -11.51 -5.19 -15.52
CA LEU A 76 -10.10 -5.37 -15.20
C LEU A 76 -9.28 -4.08 -15.30
N ILE A 77 -9.69 -3.13 -16.15
CA ILE A 77 -9.04 -1.82 -16.35
C ILE A 77 -10.13 -0.76 -16.63
N HIS A 78 -10.24 0.24 -15.75
CA HIS A 78 -11.18 1.36 -15.88
C HIS A 78 -10.60 2.54 -16.66
N GLY A 79 -9.27 2.65 -16.75
CA GLY A 79 -8.62 3.64 -17.59
C GLY A 79 -7.11 3.76 -17.36
N PRO A 80 -6.44 4.68 -18.07
CA PRO A 80 -5.00 4.86 -17.96
C PRO A 80 -4.56 5.32 -16.56
N ALA A 81 -5.39 6.09 -15.84
CA ALA A 81 -5.06 6.54 -14.49
C ALA A 81 -4.91 5.38 -13.49
N GLU A 82 -5.71 4.31 -13.62
CA GLU A 82 -5.55 3.10 -12.82
C GLU A 82 -4.21 2.40 -13.07
N ILE A 83 -3.75 2.31 -14.32
CA ILE A 83 -2.43 1.75 -14.64
C ILE A 83 -1.33 2.55 -13.92
N TRP A 84 -1.43 3.89 -13.97
CA TRP A 84 -0.49 4.75 -13.28
C TRP A 84 -0.54 4.60 -11.77
N ILE A 85 -1.73 4.60 -11.17
CA ILE A 85 -1.94 4.58 -9.71
C ILE A 85 -1.63 3.21 -9.09
N SER A 86 -2.08 2.13 -9.74
CA SER A 86 -2.02 0.77 -9.15
C SER A 86 -0.75 0.02 -9.52
N TRP A 87 -0.07 0.40 -10.62
CA TRP A 87 1.08 -0.35 -11.14
C TRP A 87 2.35 0.51 -11.20
N VAL A 88 2.30 1.61 -11.96
CA VAL A 88 3.52 2.39 -12.25
C VAL A 88 4.01 3.16 -11.02
N ALA A 89 3.13 3.87 -10.32
CA ALA A 89 3.51 4.67 -9.15
C ALA A 89 4.05 3.80 -8.00
N PRO A 90 3.43 2.66 -7.62
CA PRO A 90 3.99 1.75 -6.62
C PRO A 90 5.34 1.15 -7.04
N ALA A 91 5.52 0.82 -8.33
CA ALA A 91 6.77 0.30 -8.86
C ALA A 91 7.91 1.33 -8.71
N VAL A 92 7.67 2.55 -9.18
CA VAL A 92 8.63 3.66 -9.09
C VAL A 92 8.93 3.97 -7.63
N ALA A 93 7.90 4.08 -6.79
CA ALA A 93 8.07 4.31 -5.36
C ALA A 93 8.96 3.23 -4.73
N THR A 94 8.72 1.95 -5.02
CA THR A 94 9.52 0.83 -4.50
C THR A 94 10.99 0.92 -4.88
N VAL A 95 11.29 1.24 -6.13
CA VAL A 95 12.68 1.40 -6.61
C VAL A 95 13.37 2.58 -5.92
N LEU A 96 12.67 3.72 -5.78
CA LEU A 96 13.18 4.87 -5.03
C LEU A 96 13.40 4.50 -3.55
N PHE A 97 12.48 3.75 -2.96
CA PHE A 97 12.57 3.30 -1.57
C PHE A 97 13.83 2.46 -1.33
N TRP A 98 14.13 1.52 -2.22
CA TRP A 98 15.37 0.73 -2.15
C TRP A 98 16.62 1.58 -2.35
N ARG A 99 16.59 2.56 -3.28
CA ARG A 99 17.75 3.39 -3.57
C ARG A 99 18.14 4.30 -2.40
N PHE A 100 17.15 4.95 -1.79
CA PHE A 100 17.38 5.97 -0.77
C PHE A 100 17.39 5.43 0.65
N TRP A 101 16.50 4.47 0.95
CA TRP A 101 16.31 3.98 2.31
C TRP A 101 16.67 2.51 2.49
N GLN A 102 17.11 1.82 1.42
CA GLN A 102 17.46 0.39 1.45
C GLN A 102 16.29 -0.48 1.94
N ALA A 103 15.07 0.04 2.01
CA ALA A 103 13.93 -0.62 2.61
C ALA A 103 12.65 0.00 2.09
N THR A 104 11.63 -0.84 1.90
CA THR A 104 10.24 -0.38 1.78
C THR A 104 9.67 -0.10 3.17
N PRO A 105 8.59 0.68 3.30
CA PRO A 105 8.01 1.02 4.61
C PRO A 105 7.81 -0.18 5.55
N GLY A 106 7.22 -1.28 5.06
CA GLY A 106 7.04 -2.51 5.84
C GLY A 106 8.36 -3.21 6.18
N LYS A 107 9.35 -3.18 5.27
CA LYS A 107 10.70 -3.68 5.58
C LYS A 107 11.37 -2.82 6.67
N ALA A 108 11.22 -1.50 6.61
CA ALA A 108 11.77 -0.59 7.60
C ALA A 108 11.14 -0.82 8.98
N MET A 109 9.82 -1.01 9.06
CA MET A 109 9.11 -1.35 10.31
C MET A 109 9.63 -2.65 10.92
N LEU A 110 9.93 -3.65 10.09
CA LEU A 110 10.53 -4.91 10.54
C LEU A 110 12.06 -4.86 10.65
N SER A 111 12.67 -3.66 10.63
CA SER A 111 14.12 -3.43 10.72
C SER A 111 14.94 -4.27 9.73
N LEU A 112 14.41 -4.46 8.52
CA LEU A 112 15.04 -5.13 7.40
C LEU A 112 15.69 -4.11 6.49
N ARG A 113 16.86 -4.44 5.95
CA ARG A 113 17.53 -3.63 4.93
C ARG A 113 18.02 -4.48 3.78
N VAL A 114 17.89 -3.95 2.58
CA VAL A 114 18.37 -4.50 1.32
C VAL A 114 19.70 -3.84 1.00
N VAL A 115 20.76 -4.64 0.95
CA VAL A 115 22.11 -4.16 0.69
C VAL A 115 22.73 -4.94 -0.45
N ASP A 116 23.73 -4.34 -1.06
CA ASP A 116 24.60 -5.00 -2.04
C ASP A 116 25.34 -6.18 -1.38
N ALA A 117 25.39 -7.33 -2.07
CA ALA A 117 25.88 -8.58 -1.51
C ALA A 117 27.41 -8.62 -1.29
N ASP A 118 28.17 -7.81 -2.03
CA ASP A 118 29.63 -7.81 -2.02
C ASP A 118 30.18 -6.65 -1.17
N THR A 119 29.61 -5.47 -1.33
CA THR A 119 30.06 -4.23 -0.69
C THR A 119 29.29 -3.90 0.59
N GLY A 120 28.08 -4.44 0.76
CA GLY A 120 27.18 -4.07 1.88
C GLY A 120 26.62 -2.65 1.80
N LYS A 121 26.85 -1.94 0.68
CA LYS A 121 26.41 -0.55 0.49
C LYS A 121 24.98 -0.47 -0.07
N THR A 122 24.51 0.75 -0.30
CA THR A 122 23.22 1.02 -0.96
C THR A 122 23.20 0.44 -2.36
N LEU A 123 22.05 -0.09 -2.80
CA LEU A 123 21.87 -0.60 -4.15
C LEU A 123 22.14 0.47 -5.20
N SER A 124 22.81 0.07 -6.28
CA SER A 124 22.84 0.86 -7.51
C SER A 124 21.47 0.85 -8.20
N VAL A 125 21.21 1.84 -9.08
CA VAL A 125 19.95 1.92 -9.83
C VAL A 125 19.77 0.69 -10.73
N GLY A 126 20.85 0.21 -11.36
CA GLY A 126 20.83 -1.00 -12.18
C GLY A 126 20.46 -2.24 -11.38
N GLN A 127 20.99 -2.40 -10.16
CA GLN A 127 20.64 -3.52 -9.28
C GLN A 127 19.19 -3.43 -8.81
N ALA A 128 18.71 -2.25 -8.44
CA ALA A 128 17.31 -2.06 -8.04
C ALA A 128 16.34 -2.38 -9.19
N ALA A 129 16.66 -1.97 -10.42
CA ALA A 129 15.87 -2.28 -11.61
C ALA A 129 15.93 -3.78 -11.97
N ALA A 130 17.12 -4.38 -11.98
CA ALA A 130 17.30 -5.81 -12.23
C ALA A 130 16.54 -6.66 -11.20
N ARG A 131 16.62 -6.26 -9.93
CA ARG A 131 15.85 -6.86 -8.84
C ARG A 131 14.35 -6.79 -9.13
N TYR A 132 13.83 -5.62 -9.53
CA TYR A 132 12.42 -5.42 -9.86
C TYR A 132 11.97 -6.30 -11.04
N LEU A 133 12.74 -6.35 -12.13
CA LEU A 133 12.42 -7.21 -13.28
C LEU A 133 12.45 -8.70 -12.92
N CYS A 134 13.39 -9.10 -12.06
CA CYS A 134 13.48 -10.49 -11.60
C CYS A 134 12.38 -10.89 -10.62
N TYR A 135 11.63 -9.94 -10.03
CA TYR A 135 10.39 -10.28 -9.30
C TYR A 135 9.38 -10.94 -10.23
N ILE A 136 9.24 -10.43 -11.47
CA ILE A 136 8.34 -11.00 -12.48
C ILE A 136 8.79 -12.43 -12.81
N LEU A 137 10.07 -12.63 -13.08
CA LEU A 137 10.64 -13.96 -13.35
C LEU A 137 10.51 -14.92 -12.16
N SER A 138 10.63 -14.41 -10.92
CA SER A 138 10.47 -15.21 -9.71
C SER A 138 9.01 -15.61 -9.46
N MET A 139 8.05 -14.85 -10.00
CA MET A 139 6.62 -15.10 -9.87
C MET A 139 6.09 -16.09 -10.90
N LEU A 140 6.65 -16.10 -12.14
CA LEU A 140 6.27 -17.01 -13.22
C LEU A 140 6.21 -18.50 -12.84
N PRO A 141 7.20 -19.08 -12.13
CA PRO A 141 7.14 -20.47 -11.68
C PRO A 141 6.30 -20.60 -10.40
N LEU A 142 5.07 -20.09 -10.38
CA LEU A 142 4.17 -20.12 -9.22
C LEU A 142 4.79 -19.56 -7.92
N GLY A 143 5.64 -18.54 -8.04
CA GLY A 143 6.34 -17.95 -6.90
C GLY A 143 7.47 -18.80 -6.31
N LEU A 144 7.91 -19.87 -6.99
CA LEU A 144 9.00 -20.73 -6.53
C LEU A 144 10.30 -19.96 -6.26
N GLY A 145 10.55 -18.88 -7.01
CA GLY A 145 11.70 -18.00 -6.78
C GLY A 145 11.67 -17.26 -5.44
N PHE A 146 10.48 -17.08 -4.83
CA PHE A 146 10.32 -16.55 -3.47
C PHE A 146 10.44 -17.65 -2.41
N ILE A 147 9.87 -18.82 -2.68
CA ILE A 147 9.96 -19.98 -1.78
C ILE A 147 11.42 -20.40 -1.60
N TRP A 148 12.26 -20.24 -2.63
CA TRP A 148 13.70 -20.52 -2.57
C TRP A 148 14.43 -19.81 -1.43
N VAL A 149 13.94 -18.64 -0.98
CA VAL A 149 14.46 -17.90 0.19
C VAL A 149 14.46 -18.76 1.46
N ALA A 150 13.51 -19.67 1.61
CA ALA A 150 13.43 -20.54 2.79
C ALA A 150 14.59 -21.55 2.84
N PHE A 151 15.00 -22.06 1.67
CA PHE A 151 15.99 -23.13 1.52
C PHE A 151 17.43 -22.62 1.38
N ASP A 152 17.62 -21.43 0.80
CA ASP A 152 18.95 -20.88 0.56
C ASP A 152 19.69 -20.53 1.88
N ARG A 153 20.99 -20.83 1.95
CA ARG A 153 21.83 -20.56 3.16
C ARG A 153 21.97 -19.05 3.45
N ARG A 154 22.05 -18.21 2.41
CA ARG A 154 22.06 -16.74 2.52
C ARG A 154 20.65 -16.14 2.52
N LYS A 155 19.62 -16.98 2.57
CA LYS A 155 18.20 -16.60 2.45
C LYS A 155 17.95 -15.75 1.20
N GLN A 156 18.62 -16.02 0.09
CA GLN A 156 18.44 -15.28 -1.16
C GLN A 156 17.40 -15.95 -2.07
N GLY A 157 16.47 -15.17 -2.59
CA GLY A 157 15.59 -15.60 -3.69
C GLY A 157 16.28 -15.48 -5.04
N TRP A 158 15.63 -15.92 -6.12
CA TRP A 158 16.19 -15.80 -7.46
C TRP A 158 16.43 -14.33 -7.86
N HIS A 159 15.49 -13.45 -7.55
CA HIS A 159 15.62 -12.00 -7.71
C HIS A 159 16.78 -11.40 -6.91
N ASP A 160 17.09 -11.94 -5.73
CA ASP A 160 18.21 -11.48 -4.91
C ASP A 160 19.55 -11.91 -5.50
N LYS A 161 19.64 -13.18 -5.95
CA LYS A 161 20.85 -13.74 -6.55
C LYS A 161 21.22 -13.05 -7.85
N ILE A 162 20.25 -12.85 -8.74
CA ILE A 162 20.49 -12.21 -10.04
C ILE A 162 20.90 -10.74 -9.85
N ALA A 163 20.29 -10.03 -8.90
CA ALA A 163 20.63 -8.64 -8.61
C ALA A 163 21.87 -8.46 -7.72
N GLN A 164 22.50 -9.54 -7.25
CA GLN A 164 23.61 -9.52 -6.27
C GLN A 164 23.26 -8.71 -5.02
N THR A 165 22.10 -9.00 -4.43
CA THR A 165 21.60 -8.30 -3.24
C THR A 165 21.27 -9.28 -2.11
N VAL A 166 21.33 -8.78 -0.88
CA VAL A 166 20.97 -9.54 0.32
C VAL A 166 20.06 -8.70 1.22
N VAL A 167 19.15 -9.36 1.93
CA VAL A 167 18.33 -8.71 2.95
C VAL A 167 18.86 -9.11 4.31
N VAL A 168 19.28 -8.11 5.07
CA VAL A 168 19.93 -8.26 6.37
C VAL A 168 19.09 -7.62 7.47
N ARG A 169 19.32 -8.06 8.69
CA ARG A 169 18.79 -7.48 9.91
C ARG A 169 19.81 -7.53 11.05
N ALA A 170 19.68 -6.63 12.02
CA ALA A 170 20.46 -6.69 13.25
C ALA A 170 20.13 -7.95 14.04
N ARG A 171 21.18 -8.60 14.57
CA ARG A 171 21.11 -9.89 15.31
C ARG A 171 20.45 -9.73 16.69
N ASP A 172 20.75 -8.64 17.41
CA ASP A 172 20.21 -8.39 18.75
C ASP A 172 18.98 -7.47 18.73
N ARG A 173 17.80 -8.07 18.59
CA ARG A 173 16.49 -7.40 18.73
C ARG A 173 15.81 -7.59 20.08
N GLY A 174 16.45 -8.32 20.99
CA GLY A 174 15.93 -8.55 22.33
C GLY A 174 16.05 -7.30 23.22
N PRO A 175 15.24 -7.18 24.28
CA PRO A 175 15.52 -6.20 25.33
C PRO A 175 16.95 -6.38 25.83
N GLU A 176 17.61 -5.26 26.13
CA GLU A 176 18.99 -5.26 26.64
C GLU A 176 19.10 -6.26 27.80
N ARG A 177 19.98 -7.25 27.65
CA ARG A 177 20.16 -8.27 28.70
C ARG A 177 20.63 -7.55 29.95
N VAL A 178 19.90 -7.73 31.06
CA VAL A 178 20.28 -7.15 32.34
C VAL A 178 21.64 -7.71 32.74
N ARG A 179 22.69 -6.88 32.66
CA ARG A 179 24.03 -7.22 33.11
C ARG A 179 24.12 -6.93 34.60
N PHE A 180 23.98 -7.97 35.42
CA PHE A 180 24.27 -7.86 36.84
C PHE A 180 25.78 -7.97 37.04
N GLY A 181 26.42 -6.86 37.41
CA GLY A 181 27.78 -6.85 37.96
C GLY A 181 28.91 -6.93 36.94
N GLU A 182 29.14 -5.86 36.19
CA GLU A 182 30.46 -5.46 35.72
C GLU A 182 30.46 -3.92 35.70
N ARG A 183 31.41 -3.28 36.39
CA ARG A 183 31.57 -1.83 36.30
C ARG A 183 31.83 -1.50 34.83
N SER A 184 30.87 -0.82 34.20
CA SER A 184 31.00 -0.33 32.85
C SER A 184 32.23 0.58 32.77
N SER A 185 33.23 0.16 31.99
CA SER A 185 34.25 1.08 31.50
C SER A 185 33.50 2.20 30.75
N PRO A 186 33.73 3.49 31.04
CA PRO A 186 32.96 4.61 30.47
C PRO A 186 32.88 4.56 28.93
N ASP A 187 33.89 3.99 28.29
CA ASP A 187 34.06 3.96 26.84
C ASP A 187 33.04 3.06 26.11
N ALA A 188 32.55 2.01 26.78
CA ALA A 188 31.54 1.10 26.21
C ALA A 188 30.16 1.75 26.10
N GLY A 189 29.82 2.64 27.05
CA GLY A 189 28.57 3.39 27.04
C GLY A 189 28.52 4.48 25.98
N TYR A 190 29.67 5.14 25.70
CA TYR A 190 29.75 6.21 24.70
C TYR A 190 29.68 5.71 23.25
N ALA A 191 30.14 4.48 22.95
CA ALA A 191 30.00 3.86 21.63
C ALA A 191 28.57 3.37 21.37
N ALA A 192 27.94 2.72 22.36
CA ALA A 192 26.57 2.23 22.29
C ALA A 192 25.54 3.38 22.20
N GLY A 193 25.78 4.48 22.93
CA GLY A 193 24.91 5.67 22.91
C GLY A 193 24.94 6.44 21.59
N ARG A 194 26.06 6.47 20.87
CA ARG A 194 26.21 7.21 19.61
C ARG A 194 25.64 6.46 18.39
N ALA A 195 25.65 5.13 18.42
CA ALA A 195 24.96 4.31 17.41
C ALA A 195 23.43 4.35 17.57
N ARG A 196 22.93 4.48 18.80
CA ARG A 196 21.49 4.59 19.10
C ARG A 196 20.87 5.91 18.59
N LEU A 197 21.64 7.00 18.49
CA LEU A 197 21.13 8.31 18.05
C LEU A 197 21.03 8.48 16.52
N ARG A 198 21.46 7.49 15.72
CA ARG A 198 21.18 7.45 14.27
C ARG A 198 20.18 6.37 13.90
N GLY A 199 19.44 5.86 14.90
CA GLY A 199 18.31 4.98 14.75
C GLY A 199 16.98 5.75 14.68
N SER A 200 16.34 5.70 13.52
CA SER A 200 14.89 5.47 13.43
C SER A 200 13.90 6.55 13.92
N HIS A 201 14.25 7.81 14.11
CA HIS A 201 13.20 8.86 14.11
C HIS A 201 12.77 9.20 12.68
N MET A 202 13.68 9.14 11.70
CA MET A 202 13.40 9.53 10.32
C MET A 202 12.32 8.67 9.65
N GLY A 203 12.24 7.37 9.96
CA GLY A 203 11.20 6.48 9.42
C GLY A 203 9.81 6.81 9.97
N TRP A 204 9.72 7.10 11.28
CA TRP A 204 8.49 7.58 11.91
C TRP A 204 8.13 9.00 11.49
N ILE A 205 9.11 9.88 11.27
CA ILE A 205 8.89 11.25 10.77
C ILE A 205 8.37 11.21 9.34
N VAL A 206 8.89 10.34 8.47
CA VAL A 206 8.40 10.20 7.09
C VAL A 206 7.03 9.51 7.08
N ALA A 207 6.83 8.46 7.87
CA ALA A 207 5.51 7.82 8.01
C ALA A 207 4.48 8.80 8.57
N ALA A 208 4.81 9.55 9.61
CA ALA A 208 3.97 10.59 10.19
C ALA A 208 3.77 11.76 9.22
N ALA A 209 4.78 12.18 8.45
CA ALA A 209 4.62 13.23 7.46
C ALA A 209 3.69 12.80 6.33
N VAL A 210 3.77 11.55 5.85
CA VAL A 210 2.84 11.00 4.85
C VAL A 210 1.43 10.91 5.43
N LEU A 211 1.29 10.47 6.68
CA LEU A 211 0.00 10.33 7.35
C LEU A 211 -0.63 11.70 7.65
N VAL A 212 0.18 12.68 8.08
CA VAL A 212 -0.24 14.06 8.36
C VAL A 212 -0.55 14.80 7.06
N VAL A 213 0.26 14.68 6.00
CA VAL A 213 -0.06 15.27 4.70
C VAL A 213 -1.32 14.63 4.12
N GLY A 214 -1.48 13.31 4.22
CA GLY A 214 -2.72 12.63 3.86
C GLY A 214 -3.93 13.14 4.65
N LEU A 215 -3.80 13.28 5.97
CA LEU A 215 -4.86 13.79 6.84
C LEU A 215 -5.17 15.28 6.58
N LEU A 216 -4.16 16.09 6.29
CA LEU A 216 -4.30 17.50 5.95
C LEU A 216 -4.92 17.69 4.58
N LEU A 217 -4.64 16.81 3.61
CA LEU A 217 -5.33 16.80 2.32
C LEU A 217 -6.80 16.38 2.47
N VAL A 218 -7.10 15.41 3.34
CA VAL A 218 -8.47 15.01 3.68
C VAL A 218 -9.22 16.10 4.47
N ALA A 219 -8.54 16.79 5.38
CA ALA A 219 -9.12 17.90 6.15
C ALA A 219 -9.29 19.16 5.29
N ALA A 220 -8.31 19.49 4.46
CA ALA A 220 -8.43 20.55 3.46
C ALA A 220 -9.56 20.23 2.46
N TRP A 221 -9.74 18.96 2.08
CA TRP A 221 -10.89 18.49 1.30
C TRP A 221 -12.22 18.65 2.06
N ALA A 222 -12.30 18.29 3.34
CA ALA A 222 -13.51 18.48 4.14
C ALA A 222 -13.90 19.97 4.32
N ILE A 223 -12.92 20.87 4.34
CA ILE A 223 -13.11 22.32 4.50
C ILE A 223 -13.38 23.02 3.14
N ALA A 224 -12.81 22.51 2.04
CA ALA A 224 -12.92 23.09 0.71
C ALA A 224 -14.18 22.67 -0.08
N LEU A 225 -15.16 22.02 0.56
CA LEU A 225 -16.46 21.68 -0.05
C LEU A 225 -17.57 22.66 0.39
N PRO A 226 -17.78 23.80 -0.31
CA PRO A 226 -19.06 24.49 -0.22
C PRO A 226 -20.19 23.76 -0.98
N GLU A 227 -19.88 22.74 -1.79
CA GLU A 227 -20.84 22.15 -2.76
C GLU A 227 -21.46 20.80 -2.34
N VAL A 228 -21.06 20.18 -1.22
CA VAL A 228 -21.68 18.91 -0.75
C VAL A 228 -22.64 19.14 0.42
N ARG A 229 -23.36 20.28 0.39
CA ARG A 229 -24.60 20.41 1.14
C ARG A 229 -25.76 19.98 0.24
N MET A 230 -26.23 18.75 0.50
CA MET A 230 -27.58 18.27 0.21
C MET A 230 -27.94 18.09 -1.28
N VAL A 231 -27.84 16.86 -1.77
CA VAL A 231 -28.91 16.36 -2.64
C VAL A 231 -30.07 16.04 -1.69
N PRO A 232 -31.21 16.76 -1.76
CA PRO A 232 -32.33 16.49 -0.88
C PRO A 232 -32.86 15.08 -1.18
N TRP A 233 -33.15 14.31 -0.13
CA TRP A 233 -33.80 12.99 -0.20
C TRP A 233 -35.10 12.96 -1.03
N ARG A 234 -35.66 14.13 -1.39
CA ARG A 234 -36.78 14.28 -2.32
C ARG A 234 -36.46 13.84 -3.76
N THR A 235 -35.21 13.96 -4.19
CA THR A 235 -34.82 13.68 -5.59
C THR A 235 -34.66 12.19 -5.88
N VAL A 236 -34.30 11.39 -4.87
CA VAL A 236 -34.19 9.92 -4.98
C VAL A 236 -35.57 9.26 -4.98
N GLY A 237 -36.59 9.88 -4.37
CA GLY A 237 -37.98 9.39 -4.43
C GLY A 237 -38.58 9.43 -5.84
N LEU A 238 -38.30 10.49 -6.61
CA LEU A 238 -38.92 10.73 -7.92
C LEU A 238 -38.52 9.72 -9.00
N LEU A 239 -37.29 9.20 -8.97
CA LEU A 239 -36.82 8.25 -9.99
C LEU A 239 -37.35 6.82 -9.77
N THR A 240 -37.62 6.45 -8.52
CA THR A 240 -38.21 5.14 -8.19
C THR A 240 -39.72 5.10 -8.50
N GLU A 241 -40.42 6.22 -8.38
CA GLU A 241 -41.86 6.35 -8.62
C GLU A 241 -42.22 6.40 -10.12
N TYR A 242 -41.28 6.82 -10.98
CA TYR A 242 -41.47 6.89 -12.44
C TYR A 242 -41.74 5.53 -13.10
N ARG A 243 -41.23 4.43 -12.51
CA ARG A 243 -41.39 3.08 -13.08
C ARG A 243 -42.74 2.43 -12.76
N SER A 244 -43.48 2.97 -11.78
CA SER A 244 -44.77 2.44 -11.33
C SER A 244 -45.99 3.18 -11.86
N MET A 245 -45.81 4.26 -12.63
CA MET A 245 -46.88 5.20 -12.98
C MET A 245 -47.22 5.23 -14.48
N GLN A 246 -47.05 4.11 -15.18
CA GLN A 246 -47.57 3.93 -16.54
C GLN A 246 -49.04 3.50 -16.50
N ILE A 247 -49.94 4.40 -16.10
CA ILE A 247 -51.37 4.23 -16.38
C ILE A 247 -51.68 5.08 -17.61
N PRO A 248 -51.80 4.48 -18.82
CA PRO A 248 -52.12 5.23 -20.01
C PRO A 248 -53.55 5.78 -19.91
N VAL A 249 -53.70 7.09 -20.02
CA VAL A 249 -55.01 7.75 -20.10
C VAL A 249 -55.51 7.60 -21.54
N HIS A 250 -56.51 6.75 -21.75
CA HIS A 250 -57.22 6.67 -23.04
C HIS A 250 -58.28 7.77 -23.10
N GLN A 251 -58.01 8.84 -23.86
CA GLN A 251 -58.88 9.93 -24.38
C GLN A 251 -58.17 11.31 -24.25
N PRO A 252 -58.58 12.34 -25.00
CA PRO A 252 -57.93 12.86 -26.21
C PRO A 252 -56.62 13.64 -25.96
N TYR A 253 -55.72 13.16 -25.09
CA TYR A 253 -54.49 13.87 -24.74
C TYR A 253 -53.28 13.39 -25.58
N PRO A 254 -52.31 14.29 -25.87
CA PRO A 254 -51.11 13.95 -26.62
C PRO A 254 -50.23 12.92 -25.86
N PRO A 255 -49.48 12.09 -26.59
CA PRO A 255 -48.59 11.09 -25.99
C PRO A 255 -47.53 11.74 -25.09
N GLY A 256 -47.39 11.23 -23.87
CA GLY A 256 -46.53 11.83 -22.82
C GLY A 256 -47.30 12.49 -21.66
N THR A 257 -48.63 12.49 -21.73
CA THR A 257 -49.48 12.90 -20.60
C THR A 257 -49.69 11.74 -19.63
N VAL A 258 -49.39 11.95 -18.34
CA VAL A 258 -49.55 10.97 -17.26
C VAL A 258 -50.40 11.56 -16.13
N CYS A 259 -51.03 10.69 -15.35
CA CYS A 259 -51.71 11.09 -14.13
C CYS A 259 -50.73 11.10 -12.96
N TYR A 260 -50.49 12.26 -12.34
CA TYR A 260 -49.63 12.41 -11.15
C TYR A 260 -50.38 13.18 -10.06
N GLY A 261 -50.48 12.59 -8.85
CA GLY A 261 -51.16 13.23 -7.72
C GLY A 261 -52.64 13.55 -7.93
N GLY A 262 -53.33 12.81 -8.81
CA GLY A 262 -54.76 13.00 -9.11
C GLY A 262 -55.07 14.05 -10.19
N TYR A 263 -54.06 14.64 -10.84
CA TYR A 263 -54.20 15.60 -11.94
C TYR A 263 -53.33 15.20 -13.15
N LEU A 264 -53.69 15.71 -14.33
CA LEU A 264 -52.94 15.44 -15.56
C LEU A 264 -51.66 16.29 -15.62
N GLU A 265 -50.54 15.65 -15.94
CA GLU A 265 -49.23 16.27 -16.12
C GLU A 265 -48.58 15.80 -17.43
N HIS A 266 -48.04 16.72 -18.21
CA HIS A 266 -47.31 16.38 -19.43
C HIS A 266 -45.82 16.29 -19.12
N VAL A 267 -45.21 15.17 -19.53
CA VAL A 267 -43.78 14.92 -19.31
C VAL A 267 -43.06 14.88 -20.66
N ASP A 268 -42.09 15.78 -20.86
CA ASP A 268 -41.17 15.75 -21.99
C ASP A 268 -39.85 15.10 -21.57
N VAL A 269 -39.66 13.85 -22.00
CA VAL A 269 -38.48 13.04 -21.68
C VAL A 269 -37.21 13.56 -22.37
N ARG A 270 -37.33 14.21 -23.54
CA ARG A 270 -36.18 14.77 -24.26
C ARG A 270 -35.70 16.07 -23.62
N ALA A 271 -36.63 16.91 -23.19
CA ALA A 271 -36.31 18.17 -22.51
C ALA A 271 -36.03 18.02 -21.01
N ARG A 272 -36.34 16.85 -20.41
CA ARG A 272 -36.29 16.61 -18.95
C ARG A 272 -37.12 17.63 -18.16
N THR A 273 -38.29 17.98 -18.69
CA THR A 273 -39.21 18.93 -18.07
C THR A 273 -40.60 18.33 -17.97
N SER A 274 -41.34 18.69 -16.93
CA SER A 274 -42.77 18.40 -16.82
C SER A 274 -43.55 19.68 -16.54
N TYR A 275 -44.80 19.72 -16.99
CA TYR A 275 -45.71 20.84 -16.74
C TYR A 275 -47.14 20.33 -16.53
N GLN A 276 -47.88 20.98 -15.63
CA GLN A 276 -49.27 20.62 -15.35
C GLN A 276 -50.19 20.99 -16.50
N VAL A 277 -51.08 20.07 -16.87
CA VAL A 277 -52.10 20.33 -17.88
C VAL A 277 -53.23 21.13 -17.25
N ALA A 278 -53.53 22.29 -17.83
CA ALA A 278 -54.59 23.19 -17.40
C ALA A 278 -55.70 23.28 -18.45
N ASP A 279 -56.94 23.52 -18.00
CA ASP A 279 -58.06 23.86 -18.89
C ASP A 279 -57.91 25.28 -19.47
N ASP A 280 -58.80 25.67 -20.38
CA ASP A 280 -58.80 27.02 -20.99
C ASP A 280 -58.98 28.16 -19.99
N HIS A 281 -59.31 27.84 -18.73
CA HIS A 281 -59.47 28.78 -17.62
C HIS A 281 -58.28 28.75 -16.64
N GLY A 282 -57.20 28.05 -16.99
CA GLY A 282 -55.99 27.92 -16.17
C GLY A 282 -56.14 27.01 -14.95
N ARG A 283 -57.20 26.21 -14.86
CA ARG A 283 -57.43 25.27 -13.75
C ARG A 283 -56.84 23.91 -14.06
N ARG A 284 -56.29 23.26 -13.04
CA ARG A 284 -55.70 21.92 -13.15
C ARG A 284 -56.76 20.89 -13.52
N VAL A 285 -56.48 20.05 -14.51
CA VAL A 285 -57.39 19.01 -14.98
C VAL A 285 -57.25 17.75 -14.10
N PRO A 286 -58.30 17.31 -13.39
CA PRO A 286 -58.24 16.11 -12.57
C PRO A 286 -58.18 14.85 -13.44
N CYS A 287 -57.53 13.80 -12.94
CA CYS A 287 -57.60 12.50 -13.55
C CYS A 287 -59.00 11.93 -13.36
N LEU A 288 -59.72 11.72 -14.45
CA LEU A 288 -60.98 10.99 -14.43
C LEU A 288 -60.68 9.51 -14.09
N PRO A 289 -61.50 8.87 -13.23
CA PRO A 289 -61.35 7.45 -12.91
C PRO A 289 -61.65 6.52 -14.10
#